data_AF-A0A1F5ZMA8-F1
#
_entry.id   AF-A0A1F5ZMA8-F1
#
_cell.length_a   1.000
_cell.length_b   1.000
_cell.length_c   1.000
_cell.angle_alpha   90.00
_cell.angle_beta   90.00
_cell.angle_gamma   90.00
#
_symmetry.space_group_name_H-M   'P 1'
#
loop_
_entity.id
_entity.type
_entity.pdbx_description
1 polymer ?
#
loop_
_entity_poly.entity_id
_entity_poly.type
_entity_poly.pdbx_seq_one_letter_code
_entity_poly.pdbx_strand_id
1 'polypeptide(L)'
;MNTKRGFTLAEVLITIAIIALLFIIALWNWRNQIGRGYDARRKSDLARIKIAFEDYYNDKNCYPPDTILENCGGGELQPYMKEIPCDPTKRTPYAYIPLAPDGCSGYRVLAPLQDTSDPDIAKIGCSVGGGCGYADVSYNYGISSGAPVLLTGGAGSTPTPLPGAAWACTNSGDCNLYADPVGSGCPVTASSCGDLDCSILANRCAL
;
A
#
# COMPACT_ATOMS: atom_id res chain seq x y z
N MET A 1 27.50 -11.70 64.41
CA MET A 1 26.91 -10.35 64.23
C MET A 1 26.85 -10.08 62.73
N ASN A 2 25.65 -10.08 62.14
CA ASN A 2 25.49 -9.85 60.70
C ASN A 2 25.56 -8.34 60.41
N THR A 3 26.67 -7.89 59.84
CA THR A 3 26.81 -6.53 59.32
C THR A 3 25.98 -6.40 58.06
N LYS A 4 24.85 -5.69 58.15
CA LYS A 4 24.08 -5.31 56.96
C LYS A 4 24.90 -4.26 56.20
N ARG A 5 25.44 -4.65 55.05
CA ARG A 5 26.06 -3.73 54.09
C ARG A 5 24.95 -2.90 53.45
N GLY A 6 25.00 -1.58 53.64
CA GLY A 6 24.10 -0.62 52.98
C GLY A 6 24.66 -0.18 51.63
N PHE A 7 23.79 0.28 50.73
CA PHE A 7 24.17 0.88 49.46
C PHE A 7 25.01 2.14 49.68
N THR A 8 26.04 2.33 48.86
CA THR A 8 26.83 3.57 48.89
C THR A 8 26.13 4.69 48.11
N LEU A 9 26.36 5.94 48.49
CA LEU A 9 25.77 7.10 47.80
C LEU A 9 26.18 7.14 46.32
N ALA A 10 27.42 6.77 46.01
CA ALA A 10 27.93 6.67 44.64
C ALA A 10 27.18 5.61 43.81
N GLU A 11 26.84 4.48 44.42
CA GLU A 11 26.14 3.37 43.76
C GLU A 11 24.71 3.74 43.37
N VAL A 12 24.00 4.47 44.24
CA VAL A 12 22.67 5.02 43.93
C VAL A 12 22.75 6.10 42.85
N LEU A 13 23.78 6.94 42.87
CA LEU A 13 23.96 8.01 41.88
C LEU A 13 24.25 7.45 40.47
N ILE A 14 25.08 6.42 40.38
CA ILE A 14 25.37 5.76 39.09
C ILE A 14 24.14 5.01 38.57
N THR A 15 23.36 4.36 39.44
CA THR A 15 22.16 3.63 38.99
C THR A 15 21.08 4.56 38.43
N ILE A 16 20.79 5.69 39.09
CA ILE A 16 19.82 6.65 38.53
C ILE A 16 20.28 7.24 37.21
N ALA A 17 21.60 7.45 37.03
CA ALA A 17 22.17 7.93 35.78
C ALA A 17 21.99 6.89 34.65
N ILE A 18 22.25 5.61 34.91
CA ILE A 18 22.05 4.52 33.95
C ILE A 18 20.56 4.37 33.60
N ILE A 19 19.68 4.39 34.60
CA ILE A 19 18.23 4.29 34.40
C ILE A 19 17.73 5.45 33.52
N ALA A 20 18.15 6.68 33.80
CA ALA A 20 17.78 7.85 33.00
C ALA A 20 18.21 7.71 31.54
N LEU A 21 19.42 7.20 31.28
CA LEU A 21 19.92 6.95 29.93
C LEU A 21 19.09 5.90 29.19
N LEU A 22 18.78 4.77 29.85
CA LEU A 22 17.98 3.69 29.27
C LEU A 22 16.55 4.16 28.94
N PHE A 23 15.95 5.00 29.78
CA PHE A 23 14.62 5.55 29.53
C PHE A 23 14.54 6.37 28.25
N ILE A 24 15.56 7.18 27.95
CA ILE A 24 15.57 7.99 26.72
C ILE A 24 15.49 7.08 25.50
N ILE A 25 16.32 6.05 25.42
CA ILE A 25 16.35 5.12 24.28
C ILE A 25 15.02 4.33 24.16
N ALA A 26 14.46 3.90 25.30
CA ALA A 26 13.22 3.14 25.34
C ALA A 26 12.02 3.90 24.74
N LEU A 27 11.92 5.21 25.01
CA LEU A 27 10.80 6.03 24.52
C LEU A 27 10.77 6.16 23.00
N TRP A 28 11.93 6.25 22.33
CA TRP A 28 12.00 6.32 20.88
C TRP A 28 11.53 5.02 20.22
N ASN A 29 12.01 3.89 20.73
CA ASN A 29 11.62 2.58 20.18
C ASN A 29 10.12 2.30 20.38
N TRP A 30 9.58 2.66 21.54
CA TRP A 30 8.16 2.49 21.87
C TRP A 30 7.23 3.17 20.86
N ARG A 31 7.54 4.42 20.46
CA ARG A 31 6.70 5.18 19.51
C ARG A 31 6.64 4.50 18.14
N ASN A 32 7.77 4.00 17.64
CA ASN A 32 7.83 3.31 16.35
C ASN A 32 7.05 1.98 16.38
N GLN A 33 7.12 1.24 17.50
CA GLN A 33 6.40 -0.02 17.65
C GLN A 33 4.87 0.18 17.68
N ILE A 34 4.39 1.25 18.30
CA ILE A 34 2.96 1.61 18.24
C ILE A 34 2.53 1.92 16.80
N GLY A 35 3.33 2.72 16.07
CA GLY A 35 3.06 3.03 14.66
C GLY A 35 2.89 1.78 13.81
N ARG A 36 3.82 0.82 13.95
CA ARG A 36 3.74 -0.50 13.29
C ARG A 36 2.52 -1.31 13.71
N GLY A 37 2.12 -1.24 14.97
CA GLY A 37 0.88 -1.86 15.45
C GLY A 37 -0.37 -1.28 14.78
N TYR A 38 -0.41 0.03 14.57
CA TYR A 38 -1.47 0.69 13.82
C TYR A 38 -1.44 0.36 12.33
N ASP A 39 -0.27 0.26 11.71
CA ASP A 39 -0.13 -0.15 10.31
C ASP A 39 -0.58 -1.60 10.10
N ALA A 40 -0.21 -2.51 10.99
CA ALA A 40 -0.71 -3.89 10.98
C ALA A 40 -2.24 -3.93 11.08
N ARG A 41 -2.83 -3.06 11.90
CA ARG A 41 -4.28 -2.91 11.99
C ARG A 41 -4.90 -2.39 10.69
N ARG A 42 -4.36 -1.34 10.08
CA ARG A 42 -4.81 -0.84 8.76
C ARG A 42 -4.80 -1.93 7.70
N LYS A 43 -3.72 -2.72 7.63
CA LYS A 43 -3.60 -3.85 6.70
C LYS A 43 -4.68 -4.90 6.95
N SER A 44 -4.92 -5.26 8.21
CA SER A 44 -5.98 -6.21 8.58
C SER A 44 -7.38 -5.67 8.26
N ASP A 45 -7.63 -4.39 8.52
CA ASP A 45 -8.89 -3.72 8.25
C ASP A 45 -9.19 -3.72 6.75
N LEU A 46 -8.22 -3.36 5.90
CA LEU A 46 -8.33 -3.46 4.45
C LEU A 46 -8.59 -4.91 4.00
N ALA A 47 -7.86 -5.90 4.53
CA ALA A 47 -8.08 -7.30 4.17
C ALA A 47 -9.50 -7.79 4.52
N ARG A 48 -10.09 -7.31 5.61
CA ARG A 48 -11.49 -7.59 5.97
C ARG A 48 -12.46 -6.91 5.01
N ILE A 49 -12.20 -5.66 4.65
CA ILE A 49 -13.02 -4.93 3.66
C ILE A 49 -12.99 -5.66 2.33
N LYS A 50 -11.84 -6.18 1.90
CA LYS A 50 -11.71 -7.00 0.70
C LYS A 50 -12.73 -8.13 0.70
N ILE A 51 -12.68 -8.98 1.74
CA ILE A 51 -13.55 -10.15 1.85
C ILE A 51 -15.02 -9.73 1.79
N ALA A 52 -15.41 -8.70 2.56
CA ALA A 52 -16.79 -8.22 2.55
C ALA A 52 -17.24 -7.65 1.19
N PHE A 53 -16.33 -7.03 0.43
CA PHE A 53 -16.62 -6.54 -0.92
C PHE A 53 -16.75 -7.69 -1.93
N GLU A 54 -15.92 -8.74 -1.81
CA GLU A 54 -16.07 -9.94 -2.64
C GLU A 54 -17.39 -10.67 -2.33
N ASP A 55 -17.76 -10.79 -1.05
CA ASP A 55 -19.05 -11.38 -0.64
C ASP A 55 -20.23 -10.54 -1.16
N TYR A 56 -20.15 -9.21 -1.04
CA TYR A 56 -21.15 -8.30 -1.62
C TYR A 56 -21.27 -8.49 -3.14
N TYR A 57 -20.13 -8.62 -3.84
CA TYR A 57 -20.11 -8.84 -5.28
C TYR A 57 -20.78 -10.17 -5.66
N ASN A 58 -20.52 -11.25 -4.91
CA ASN A 58 -21.14 -12.55 -5.16
C ASN A 58 -22.68 -12.50 -5.08
N ASP A 59 -23.23 -11.67 -4.19
CA ASP A 59 -24.67 -11.53 -4.01
C ASP A 59 -25.31 -10.49 -4.94
N LYS A 60 -24.58 -9.41 -5.28
CA LYS A 60 -25.11 -8.25 -6.02
C LYS A 60 -24.60 -8.12 -7.45
N ASN A 61 -23.65 -8.96 -7.86
CA ASN A 61 -22.93 -8.91 -9.14
C ASN A 61 -22.28 -7.54 -9.45
N CYS A 62 -21.99 -6.78 -8.40
CA CYS A 62 -21.33 -5.48 -8.48
C CYS A 62 -20.74 -5.14 -7.12
N TYR A 63 -19.70 -4.30 -7.07
CA TYR A 63 -19.15 -3.81 -5.80
C TYR A 63 -20.04 -2.71 -5.18
N PRO A 64 -19.87 -2.43 -3.88
CA PRO A 64 -20.62 -1.36 -3.21
C PRO A 64 -20.44 0.04 -3.84
N PRO A 65 -21.36 0.98 -3.59
CA PRO A 65 -21.20 2.36 -4.03
C PRO A 65 -19.99 3.04 -3.36
N ASP A 66 -19.41 4.04 -4.03
CA ASP A 66 -18.24 4.82 -3.56
C ASP A 66 -18.40 5.42 -2.16
N THR A 67 -19.63 5.77 -1.78
CA THR A 67 -19.97 6.33 -0.46
C THR A 67 -19.95 5.30 0.68
N ILE A 68 -19.84 4.00 0.40
CA ILE A 68 -20.06 2.94 1.40
C ILE A 68 -19.11 3.05 2.60
N LEU A 69 -17.86 3.48 2.38
CA LEU A 69 -16.85 3.56 3.45
C LEU A 69 -16.81 4.92 4.15
N GLU A 70 -17.57 5.93 3.70
CA GLU A 70 -17.49 7.30 4.24
C GLU A 70 -17.83 7.35 5.73
N ASN A 71 -18.77 6.53 6.18
CA ASN A 71 -19.15 6.41 7.58
C ASN A 71 -18.43 5.25 8.27
N CYS A 72 -17.16 5.43 8.58
CA CYS A 72 -16.45 4.45 9.39
C CYS A 72 -17.07 4.34 10.80
N GLY A 73 -17.17 3.12 11.34
CA GLY A 73 -17.95 2.81 12.55
C GLY A 73 -19.43 2.54 12.28
N GLY A 74 -19.90 2.76 11.05
CA GLY A 74 -21.24 2.45 10.60
C GLY A 74 -21.43 0.99 10.19
N GLY A 75 -22.69 0.58 10.04
CA GLY A 75 -23.13 -0.78 9.70
C GLY A 75 -23.70 -0.91 8.28
N GLU A 76 -23.37 0.01 7.38
CA GLU A 76 -23.91 0.12 6.03
C GLU A 76 -23.55 -1.09 5.15
N LEU A 77 -22.45 -1.78 5.47
CA LEU A 77 -21.97 -2.97 4.76
C LEU A 77 -22.53 -4.28 5.33
N GLN A 78 -23.53 -4.23 6.22
CA GLN A 78 -24.22 -5.44 6.67
C GLN A 78 -25.00 -6.08 5.51
N PRO A 79 -25.11 -7.42 5.46
CA PRO A 79 -24.63 -8.40 6.44
C PRO A 79 -23.15 -8.81 6.30
N TYR A 80 -22.45 -8.33 5.28
CA TYR A 80 -21.08 -8.77 4.94
C TYR A 80 -20.02 -8.29 5.93
N MET A 81 -20.27 -7.15 6.57
CA MET A 81 -19.43 -6.64 7.65
C MET A 81 -20.27 -5.96 8.71
N LYS A 82 -20.04 -6.31 9.99
CA LYS A 82 -20.79 -5.76 11.12
C LYS A 82 -20.61 -4.25 11.26
N GLU A 83 -19.36 -3.80 11.18
CA GLU A 83 -18.94 -2.41 11.40
C GLU A 83 -17.75 -2.11 10.48
N ILE A 84 -17.82 -0.98 9.78
CA ILE A 84 -16.75 -0.52 8.89
C ILE A 84 -15.59 0.00 9.76
N PRO A 85 -14.35 -0.51 9.60
CA PRO A 85 -13.23 -0.07 10.42
C PRO A 85 -12.80 1.37 10.10
N CYS A 86 -12.49 2.14 11.15
CA CYS A 86 -11.87 3.46 11.03
C CYS A 86 -10.34 3.38 11.14
N ASP A 87 -9.63 4.34 10.51
CA ASP A 87 -8.20 4.51 10.71
C ASP A 87 -7.86 4.62 12.21
N PRO A 88 -6.93 3.81 12.74
CA PRO A 88 -6.68 3.75 14.18
C PRO A 88 -6.01 5.02 14.74
N THR A 89 -5.43 5.87 13.88
CA THR A 89 -4.76 7.11 14.29
C THR A 89 -5.66 8.33 14.12
N LYS A 90 -6.26 8.50 12.94
CA LYS A 90 -7.08 9.67 12.61
C LYS A 90 -8.57 9.49 12.90
N ARG A 91 -9.03 8.24 13.09
CA ARG A 91 -10.46 7.89 13.22
C ARG A 91 -11.29 8.35 12.00
N THR A 92 -10.68 8.30 10.83
CA THR A 92 -11.29 8.67 9.55
C THR A 92 -11.52 7.43 8.70
N PRO A 93 -12.41 7.49 7.69
CA PRO A 93 -12.60 6.40 6.73
C PRO A 93 -11.37 6.16 5.87
N TYR A 94 -11.27 4.95 5.30
CA TYR A 94 -10.28 4.61 4.28
C TYR A 94 -10.72 5.13 2.91
N ALA A 95 -9.76 5.42 2.02
CA ALA A 95 -10.08 5.89 0.68
C ALA A 95 -10.57 4.74 -0.19
N TYR A 96 -11.81 4.81 -0.67
CA TYR A 96 -12.39 3.85 -1.60
C TYR A 96 -12.50 4.47 -2.99
N ILE A 97 -12.01 3.75 -4.00
CA ILE A 97 -12.05 4.18 -5.39
C ILE A 97 -12.61 3.02 -6.22
N PRO A 98 -13.90 3.03 -6.58
CA PRO A 98 -14.42 2.09 -7.57
C PRO A 98 -13.80 2.36 -8.95
N LEU A 99 -13.68 1.32 -9.77
CA LEU A 99 -13.17 1.47 -11.12
C LEU A 99 -14.24 2.01 -12.06
N ALA A 100 -13.90 3.04 -12.82
CA ALA A 100 -14.74 3.49 -13.93
C ALA A 100 -14.79 2.44 -15.06
N PRO A 101 -15.88 2.40 -15.86
CA PRO A 101 -17.02 3.32 -15.82
C PRO A 101 -18.17 2.87 -14.89
N ASP A 102 -18.19 1.62 -14.45
CA ASP A 102 -19.36 0.99 -13.84
C ASP A 102 -19.24 0.76 -12.33
N GLY A 103 -18.04 0.83 -11.76
CA GLY A 103 -17.74 0.50 -10.36
C GLY A 103 -17.86 -1.00 -10.03
N CYS A 104 -18.43 -1.79 -10.94
CA CYS A 104 -18.59 -3.23 -10.80
C CYS A 104 -17.35 -3.99 -11.29
N SER A 105 -16.60 -3.44 -12.26
CA SER A 105 -15.43 -4.10 -12.85
C SER A 105 -14.25 -4.24 -11.88
N GLY A 106 -14.25 -3.49 -10.78
CA GLY A 106 -13.17 -3.54 -9.79
C GLY A 106 -13.20 -2.37 -8.83
N TYR A 107 -12.26 -2.39 -7.89
CA TYR A 107 -12.05 -1.29 -6.97
C TYR A 107 -10.64 -1.25 -6.40
N ARG A 108 -10.33 -0.14 -5.72
CA ARG A 108 -9.16 0.04 -4.86
C ARG A 108 -9.58 0.59 -3.50
N VAL A 109 -9.00 0.08 -2.42
CA VAL A 109 -9.10 0.68 -1.09
C VAL A 109 -7.69 1.00 -0.61
N LEU A 110 -7.44 2.26 -0.25
CA LEU A 110 -6.12 2.77 0.09
C LEU A 110 -6.06 3.22 1.56
N ALA A 111 -4.88 3.04 2.16
CA ALA A 111 -4.57 3.50 3.52
C ALA A 111 -3.17 4.16 3.59
N PRO A 112 -2.99 5.16 4.47
CA PRO A 112 -1.68 5.75 4.74
C PRO A 112 -0.96 4.99 5.86
N LEU A 113 0.08 4.21 5.52
CA LEU A 113 0.97 3.59 6.51
C LEU A 113 1.98 4.61 7.04
N GLN A 114 2.26 4.53 8.34
CA GLN A 114 3.24 5.37 9.03
C GLN A 114 4.66 4.89 8.81
N ASP A 115 4.87 3.57 8.80
CA ASP A 115 6.16 2.98 8.45
C ASP A 115 6.35 2.99 6.94
N THR A 116 7.01 4.04 6.45
CA THR A 116 7.35 4.20 5.03
C THR A 116 8.42 3.20 4.57
N SER A 117 9.10 2.51 5.49
CA SER A 117 10.07 1.45 5.17
C SER A 117 9.42 0.07 5.08
N ASP A 118 8.09 -0.01 5.21
CA ASP A 118 7.36 -1.26 5.13
C ASP A 118 7.50 -1.89 3.72
N PRO A 119 8.02 -3.12 3.60
CA PRO A 119 8.30 -3.73 2.30
C PRO A 119 7.02 -3.99 1.49
N ASP A 120 5.85 -4.07 2.14
CA ASP A 120 4.60 -4.32 1.45
C ASP A 120 4.17 -3.12 0.58
N ILE A 121 4.63 -1.89 0.90
CA ILE A 121 4.43 -0.70 0.07
C ILE A 121 5.02 -0.93 -1.33
N ALA A 122 6.29 -1.34 -1.37
CA ALA A 122 6.99 -1.61 -2.62
C ALA A 122 6.45 -2.85 -3.35
N LYS A 123 6.04 -3.90 -2.61
CA LYS A 123 5.50 -5.14 -3.22
C LYS A 123 4.23 -4.90 -4.03
N ILE A 124 3.38 -3.97 -3.61
CA ILE A 124 2.16 -3.62 -4.35
C ILE A 124 2.38 -2.52 -5.40
N GLY A 125 3.64 -2.09 -5.58
CA GLY A 125 4.04 -1.07 -6.55
C GLY A 125 3.87 0.38 -6.05
N CYS A 126 3.44 0.61 -4.82
CA CYS A 126 3.36 1.96 -4.28
C CYS A 126 4.74 2.48 -3.88
N SER A 127 4.88 3.81 -3.77
CA SER A 127 6.15 4.44 -3.39
C SER A 127 5.96 5.51 -2.32
N VAL A 128 7.00 5.73 -1.52
CA VAL A 128 7.04 6.81 -0.54
C VAL A 128 7.21 8.14 -1.27
N GLY A 129 6.22 9.02 -1.20
CA GLY A 129 6.21 10.32 -1.89
C GLY A 129 5.52 10.31 -3.26
N GLY A 130 5.38 9.14 -3.91
CA GLY A 130 4.56 8.97 -5.13
C GLY A 130 3.18 8.34 -4.86
N GLY A 131 2.96 7.80 -3.66
CA GLY A 131 1.70 7.17 -3.26
C GLY A 131 1.37 5.91 -4.06
N CYS A 132 0.08 5.59 -4.11
CA CYS A 132 -0.49 4.45 -4.83
C CYS A 132 -1.25 4.86 -6.10
N GLY A 133 -0.80 5.88 -6.84
CA GLY A 133 -1.51 6.36 -8.03
C GLY A 133 -2.89 6.96 -7.69
N TYR A 134 -2.93 7.77 -6.64
CA TYR A 134 -4.06 8.55 -6.17
C TYR A 134 -3.63 10.00 -5.95
N ALA A 135 -4.56 10.96 -6.03
CA ALA A 135 -4.24 12.39 -5.96
C ALA A 135 -3.52 12.78 -4.65
N ASP A 136 -3.85 12.09 -3.56
CA ASP A 136 -3.15 12.23 -2.28
C ASP A 136 -2.05 11.17 -2.14
N VAL A 137 -0.80 11.64 -2.18
CA VAL A 137 0.42 10.80 -2.09
C VAL A 137 0.67 10.19 -0.71
N SER A 138 -0.10 10.59 0.31
CA SER A 138 0.00 9.99 1.64
C SER A 138 -0.52 8.55 1.68
N TYR A 139 -1.38 8.18 0.73
CA TYR A 139 -1.85 6.81 0.54
C TYR A 139 -0.78 5.97 -0.15
N ASN A 140 0.01 5.27 0.66
CA ASN A 140 1.15 4.45 0.24
C ASN A 140 0.89 2.94 0.37
N TYR A 141 -0.30 2.51 0.81
CA TYR A 141 -0.72 1.12 0.82
C TYR A 141 -2.14 0.96 0.33
N GLY A 142 -2.48 -0.20 -0.22
CA GLY A 142 -3.83 -0.50 -0.63
C GLY A 142 -4.06 -1.93 -1.06
N ILE A 143 -5.33 -2.26 -1.21
CA ILE A 143 -5.83 -3.49 -1.82
C ILE A 143 -6.63 -3.14 -3.07
N SER A 144 -6.77 -4.12 -3.96
CA SER A 144 -7.61 -3.97 -5.14
C SER A 144 -8.25 -5.29 -5.57
N SER A 145 -9.29 -5.17 -6.38
CA SER A 145 -9.90 -6.24 -7.16
C SER A 145 -10.23 -5.71 -8.56
N GLY A 146 -10.11 -6.54 -9.59
CA GLY A 146 -10.38 -6.16 -10.99
C GLY A 146 -9.31 -5.29 -11.68
N ALA A 147 -8.43 -4.63 -10.92
CA ALA A 147 -7.28 -3.89 -11.46
C ALA A 147 -6.11 -3.82 -10.48
N PRO A 148 -4.89 -3.50 -10.94
CA PRO A 148 -3.77 -3.21 -10.04
C PRO A 148 -4.05 -2.02 -9.12
N VAL A 149 -3.39 -2.00 -7.95
CA VAL A 149 -3.48 -0.89 -6.97
C VAL A 149 -3.01 0.42 -7.61
N LEU A 150 -1.95 0.37 -8.42
CA LEU A 150 -1.56 1.47 -9.29
C LEU A 150 -2.40 1.47 -10.57
N LEU A 151 -3.17 2.55 -10.81
CA LEU A 151 -3.62 2.84 -12.17
C LEU A 151 -2.45 3.47 -12.92
N THR A 152 -1.99 2.81 -13.97
CA THR A 152 -0.88 3.25 -14.82
C THR A 152 -1.09 4.69 -15.28
N GLY A 153 -0.12 5.53 -14.94
CA GLY A 153 -0.09 6.98 -15.20
C GLY A 153 0.98 7.71 -14.37
N GLY A 154 1.43 7.11 -13.25
CA GLY A 154 2.58 7.59 -12.48
C GLY A 154 3.77 6.63 -12.61
N ALA A 155 4.89 7.14 -13.13
CA ALA A 155 6.14 6.43 -13.29
C ALA A 155 6.59 5.73 -11.99
N GLY A 156 6.82 4.42 -12.05
CA GLY A 156 7.34 3.64 -10.92
C GLY A 156 6.96 2.16 -10.94
N SER A 157 6.95 1.54 -12.11
CA SER A 157 6.68 0.11 -12.25
C SER A 157 7.97 -0.68 -12.30
N THR A 158 8.16 -1.56 -11.32
CA THR A 158 8.74 -2.88 -11.62
C THR A 158 7.71 -3.92 -11.19
N PRO A 159 6.85 -4.39 -12.11
CA PRO A 159 5.95 -5.49 -11.81
C PRO A 159 6.77 -6.77 -11.63
N THR A 160 6.33 -7.62 -10.72
CA THR A 160 6.79 -9.01 -10.65
C THR A 160 6.42 -9.66 -12.00
N PRO A 161 7.36 -10.32 -12.70
CA PRO A 161 7.16 -10.73 -14.08
C PRO A 161 6.09 -11.81 -14.17
N LEU A 162 5.02 -11.50 -14.92
CA LEU A 162 4.27 -12.53 -15.63
C LEU A 162 5.25 -13.14 -16.64
N PRO A 163 5.36 -14.46 -16.79
CA PRO A 163 6.22 -15.06 -17.81
C PRO A 163 5.75 -14.57 -19.19
N GLY A 164 6.51 -13.64 -19.79
CA GLY A 164 6.19 -13.00 -21.08
C GLY A 164 6.01 -11.49 -21.07
N ALA A 165 5.87 -10.84 -19.91
CA ALA A 165 5.70 -9.39 -19.85
C ALA A 165 7.02 -8.66 -20.07
N ALA A 166 7.05 -7.71 -21.02
CA ALA A 166 8.24 -6.92 -21.33
C ALA A 166 7.87 -5.49 -21.73
N TRP A 167 8.82 -4.58 -21.56
CA TRP A 167 8.67 -3.19 -21.99
C TRP A 167 8.83 -3.10 -23.51
N ALA A 168 7.99 -2.31 -24.18
CA ALA A 168 8.09 -2.03 -25.60
C ALA A 168 7.56 -0.64 -25.92
N CYS A 169 7.87 -0.13 -27.12
CA CYS A 169 7.47 1.20 -27.55
C CYS A 169 6.08 1.18 -28.20
N THR A 170 5.17 2.03 -27.75
CA THR A 170 3.87 2.27 -28.41
C THR A 170 4.05 2.86 -29.81
N ASN A 171 3.02 2.76 -30.65
CA ASN A 171 2.98 3.43 -31.96
C ASN A 171 3.20 4.96 -31.83
N SER A 172 2.68 5.55 -30.75
CA SER A 172 2.85 6.97 -30.40
C SER A 172 4.29 7.35 -30.04
N GLY A 173 5.15 6.39 -29.70
CA GLY A 173 6.55 6.63 -29.33
C GLY A 173 6.82 6.69 -27.83
N ASP A 174 5.87 6.24 -27.01
CA ASP A 174 6.01 6.15 -25.56
C ASP A 174 6.42 4.73 -25.16
N CYS A 175 7.16 4.59 -24.05
CA CYS A 175 7.51 3.27 -23.53
C CYS A 175 6.44 2.78 -22.54
N ASN A 176 5.89 1.59 -22.77
CA ASN A 176 4.89 0.96 -21.91
C ASN A 176 5.20 -0.54 -21.70
N LEU A 177 4.67 -1.11 -20.61
CA LEU A 177 4.78 -2.53 -20.34
C LEU A 177 3.68 -3.30 -21.07
N TYR A 178 4.05 -4.29 -21.86
CA TYR A 178 3.13 -5.18 -22.55
C TYR A 178 3.09 -6.55 -21.87
N ALA A 179 1.89 -7.08 -21.67
CA ALA A 179 1.69 -8.43 -21.14
C ALA A 179 2.04 -9.52 -22.18
N ASP A 180 1.79 -9.24 -23.46
CA ASP A 180 2.19 -10.06 -24.62
C ASP A 180 2.70 -9.14 -25.75
N PRO A 181 4.00 -8.83 -25.78
CA PRO A 181 4.56 -7.95 -26.80
C PRO A 181 4.55 -8.58 -28.20
N VAL A 182 4.61 -9.91 -28.31
CA VAL A 182 4.59 -10.62 -29.61
C VAL A 182 3.19 -10.54 -30.22
N GLY A 183 2.15 -10.80 -29.41
CA GLY A 183 0.76 -10.62 -29.81
C GLY A 183 0.38 -9.16 -30.14
N SER A 184 1.12 -8.19 -29.59
CA SER A 184 0.95 -6.76 -29.83
C SER A 184 1.80 -6.21 -30.99
N GLY A 185 2.49 -7.06 -31.75
CA GLY A 185 3.29 -6.66 -32.91
C GLY A 185 4.54 -5.85 -32.57
N CYS A 186 5.09 -6.00 -31.37
CA CYS A 186 6.27 -5.25 -30.91
C CYS A 186 7.57 -5.89 -31.43
N PRO A 187 8.38 -5.18 -32.23
CA PRO A 187 9.60 -5.73 -32.84
C PRO A 187 10.76 -5.85 -31.85
N VAL A 188 10.78 -5.04 -30.80
CA VAL A 188 11.81 -5.03 -29.76
C VAL A 188 11.17 -4.93 -28.38
N THR A 189 11.76 -5.62 -27.41
CA THR A 189 11.32 -5.62 -26.01
C THR A 189 12.52 -5.53 -25.08
N ALA A 190 12.35 -4.93 -23.91
CA ALA A 190 13.40 -4.86 -22.89
C ALA A 190 12.90 -5.11 -21.46
N SER A 191 13.86 -5.29 -20.55
CA SER A 191 13.63 -5.38 -19.11
C SER A 191 13.24 -4.05 -18.47
N SER A 192 13.55 -2.92 -19.11
CA SER A 192 13.20 -1.59 -18.64
C SER A 192 13.09 -0.58 -19.79
N CYS A 193 12.42 0.55 -19.57
CA CYS A 193 12.35 1.63 -20.57
C CYS A 193 13.68 2.34 -20.84
N GLY A 194 14.68 2.22 -19.96
CA GLY A 194 15.99 2.83 -20.18
C GLY A 194 16.78 2.19 -21.33
N ASP A 195 16.39 0.97 -21.70
CA ASP A 195 17.05 0.15 -22.72
C ASP A 195 16.37 0.25 -24.10
N LEU A 196 15.31 1.07 -24.24
CA LEU A 196 14.49 1.22 -25.44
C LEU A 196 14.53 2.66 -25.96
N ASP A 197 14.88 2.82 -27.24
CA ASP A 197 14.73 4.11 -27.93
C ASP A 197 13.44 4.13 -28.75
N CYS A 198 12.38 4.69 -28.15
CA CYS A 198 11.06 4.83 -28.77
C CYS A 198 10.95 6.01 -29.75
N SER A 199 12.02 6.80 -29.89
CA SER A 199 12.12 7.83 -30.94
C SER A 199 12.25 7.20 -32.32
N ILE A 200 12.79 5.98 -32.40
CA ILE A 200 12.98 5.22 -33.63
C ILE A 200 11.69 4.50 -34.00
N LEU A 201 11.13 4.81 -35.18
CA LEU A 201 9.87 4.22 -35.65
C LEU A 201 9.94 2.69 -35.78
N ALA A 202 11.11 2.14 -36.15
CA ALA A 202 11.33 0.70 -36.27
C ALA A 202 11.28 -0.07 -34.93
N ASN A 203 11.39 0.63 -33.80
CA ASN A 203 11.30 0.04 -32.46
C ASN A 203 9.87 0.02 -31.91
N ARG A 204 8.92 0.64 -32.62
CA ARG A 204 7.53 0.79 -32.18
C ARG A 204 6.68 -0.41 -32.58
N CYS A 205 5.76 -0.78 -31.71
CA CYS A 205 4.82 -1.86 -31.97
C CYS A 205 3.91 -1.52 -33.15
N ALA A 206 3.72 -2.52 -34.01
CA ALA A 206 2.81 -2.44 -35.15
C ALA A 206 1.39 -2.83 -34.72
N LEU A 207 0.68 -1.85 -34.16
CA LEU A 207 -0.78 -1.82 -34.06
C LEU A 207 -1.28 -0.54 -34.72
#